data_AF-A0A5J4WRY2-F1
#
_entry.id   AF-A0A5J4WRY2-F1
#
_cell.length_a   1.000
_cell.length_b   1.000
_cell.length_c   1.000
_cell.angle_alpha   90.00
_cell.angle_beta   90.00
_cell.angle_gamma   90.00
#
_symmetry.space_group_name_H-M   'P 1'
#
loop_
_entity.id
_entity.type
_entity.pdbx_description
1 polymer ?
#
loop_
_entity_poly.entity_id
_entity_poly.type
_entity_poly.pdbx_seq_one_letter_code
_entity_poly.pdbx_strand_id
1 'polypeptide(L)'
;FYQLVQFLAEHNQKDLAHCDLKFLNIFLARDQDPQFFIPKVCDFGQSTPISKLKFGKVVGGTPKYYLPEEINNSKRYGGVIDIWSLDLVMYILATENKTTQGILA
;
A
#
# COMPACT_ATOMS: atom_id res chain seq x y z
N PHE A 1 -12.16 -4.49 -3.12
CA PHE A 1 -10.72 -4.49 -3.50
C PHE A 1 -10.45 -4.11 -4.94
N TYR A 2 -11.33 -4.42 -5.92
CA TYR A 2 -11.15 -4.04 -7.33
C TYR A 2 -10.67 -2.59 -7.56
N GLN A 3 -11.34 -1.60 -6.95
CA GLN A 3 -11.00 -0.18 -7.12
C GLN A 3 -9.59 0.18 -6.60
N LEU A 4 -9.09 -0.52 -5.57
CA LEU A 4 -7.73 -0.33 -5.06
C LEU A 4 -6.69 -0.92 -6.03
N VAL A 5 -6.98 -2.09 -6.60
CA VAL A 5 -6.12 -2.70 -7.63
C VAL A 5 -6.09 -1.82 -8.89
N GLN A 6 -7.25 -1.27 -9.30
CA GLN A 6 -7.33 -0.32 -10.40
C GLN A 6 -6.49 0.94 -10.13
N PHE A 7 -6.57 1.50 -8.92
CA PHE A 7 -5.71 2.60 -8.50
C PHE A 7 -4.23 2.25 -8.67
N LEU A 8 -3.78 1.07 -8.20
CA LEU A 8 -2.39 0.65 -8.34
C LEU A 8 -1.96 0.50 -9.80
N ALA A 9 -2.82 -0.05 -10.65
CA ALA A 9 -2.54 -0.19 -12.08
C ALA A 9 -2.35 1.18 -12.74
N GLU A 10 -3.25 2.13 -12.48
CA GLU A 10 -3.16 3.50 -12.99
C GLU A 10 -1.94 4.26 -12.44
N HIS A 11 -1.59 4.05 -11.16
CA HIS A 11 -0.42 4.67 -10.53
C HIS A 11 0.87 4.16 -11.16
N ASN A 12 0.97 2.84 -11.34
CA ASN A 12 2.14 2.19 -11.91
C ASN A 12 2.34 2.58 -13.38
N GLN A 13 1.25 2.69 -14.16
CA GLN A 13 1.30 3.21 -15.54
C GLN A 13 1.88 4.63 -15.63
N LYS A 14 1.79 5.43 -14.56
CA LYS A 14 2.37 6.78 -14.47
C LYS A 14 3.81 6.80 -13.94
N ASP A 15 4.48 5.65 -13.85
CA ASP A 15 5.78 5.46 -13.21
C ASP A 15 5.77 5.88 -11.73
N LEU A 16 4.65 5.72 -11.01
CA LEU A 16 4.55 6.10 -9.60
C LEU A 16 4.24 4.90 -8.73
N ALA A 17 4.84 4.89 -7.53
CA ALA A 17 4.43 4.04 -6.41
C ALA A 17 4.00 4.92 -5.24
N HIS A 18 2.99 4.47 -4.50
CA HIS A 18 2.46 5.15 -3.32
C HIS A 18 3.46 5.12 -2.15
N CYS A 19 4.17 4.00 -1.96
CA CYS A 19 5.24 3.79 -0.95
C CYS A 19 4.80 3.75 0.53
N ASP A 20 3.55 4.11 0.85
CA ASP A 20 3.00 4.02 2.21
C ASP A 20 1.52 3.59 2.21
N LEU A 21 1.18 2.57 1.42
CA LEU A 21 -0.18 2.05 1.38
C LEU A 21 -0.48 1.26 2.67
N LYS A 22 -1.49 1.70 3.42
CA LYS A 22 -1.92 1.09 4.70
C LYS A 22 -3.39 1.39 4.94
N PHE A 23 -4.04 0.65 5.85
CA PHE A 23 -5.46 0.87 6.14
C PHE A 23 -5.78 2.32 6.55
N LEU A 24 -4.87 3.00 7.25
CA LEU A 24 -5.02 4.40 7.64
C LEU A 24 -5.01 5.38 6.45
N ASN A 25 -4.45 4.96 5.32
CA ASN A 25 -4.34 5.77 4.10
C ASN A 25 -5.39 5.35 3.05
N ILE A 26 -6.41 4.58 3.44
CA ILE A 26 -7.53 4.17 2.59
C ILE A 26 -8.84 4.60 3.26
N PHE A 27 -9.41 5.70 2.77
CA PHE A 27 -10.69 6.22 3.25
C PHE A 27 -11.85 5.54 2.53
N LEU A 28 -12.95 5.31 3.26
CA LEU A 28 -14.18 4.78 2.70
C LEU A 28 -15.18 5.93 2.51
N ALA A 29 -15.32 6.39 1.26
CA ALA A 29 -16.34 7.37 0.90
C ALA A 29 -17.69 6.68 0.70
N ARG A 30 -18.78 7.34 1.10
CA ARG A 30 -20.13 6.83 0.87
C ARG A 30 -20.45 6.85 -0.62
N ASP A 31 -20.95 5.72 -1.14
CA ASP A 31 -21.47 5.65 -2.50
C ASP A 31 -22.88 6.27 -2.61
N GLN A 32 -23.40 6.44 -3.82
CA GLN A 32 -24.79 6.83 -4.03
C GLN A 32 -25.75 5.79 -3.46
N ASP A 33 -25.40 4.51 -3.58
CA ASP A 33 -26.06 3.45 -2.84
C ASP A 33 -25.48 3.40 -1.41
N PRO A 34 -26.30 3.66 -0.36
CA PRO A 34 -25.83 3.70 1.01
C PRO A 34 -25.31 2.36 1.55
N GLN A 35 -25.53 1.25 0.85
CA GLN A 35 -24.99 -0.07 1.19
C GLN A 35 -23.52 -0.24 0.79
N PHE A 36 -23.01 0.61 -0.10
CA PHE A 36 -21.66 0.50 -0.63
C PHE A 36 -20.77 1.67 -0.22
N PHE A 37 -19.47 1.38 -0.19
CA PHE A 37 -18.42 2.36 0.04
C PHE A 37 -17.41 2.31 -1.09
N ILE A 38 -16.94 3.48 -1.50
CA ILE A 38 -15.85 3.65 -2.46
C ILE A 38 -14.54 3.86 -1.68
N PRO A 39 -13.54 2.98 -1.81
CA PRO A 39 -12.23 3.21 -1.23
C PRO A 39 -11.50 4.33 -1.99
N LYS A 40 -10.86 5.23 -1.24
CA LYS A 40 -10.08 6.36 -1.73
C LYS A 40 -8.71 6.32 -1.06
N VAL A 41 -7.67 6.18 -1.86
CA VAL A 41 -6.28 6.25 -1.37
C VAL A 41 -5.92 7.72 -1.12
N CYS A 42 -5.25 8.00 -0.02
CA CYS A 42 -4.77 9.32 0.35
C CYS A 42 -3.32 9.28 0.83
N ASP A 43 -2.76 10.45 1.14
CA ASP A 43 -1.40 10.62 1.68
C ASP A 43 -0.28 10.16 0.75
N PHE A 44 -0.11 10.93 -0.33
CA PHE A 44 0.94 10.73 -1.34
C PHE A 44 2.30 11.33 -0.93
N GLY A 45 2.50 11.69 0.34
CA GLY A 45 3.73 12.35 0.81
C GLY A 45 4.99 11.50 0.60
N GLN A 46 4.83 10.18 0.58
CA GLN A 46 5.89 9.21 0.31
C GLN A 46 5.95 8.72 -1.14
N SER A 47 5.00 9.14 -1.98
CA SER A 47 4.90 8.65 -3.35
C SER A 47 6.14 8.98 -4.15
N THR A 48 6.69 7.99 -4.84
CA THR A 48 8.00 8.07 -5.46
C THR A 48 7.97 7.45 -6.86
N PRO A 49 8.67 8.04 -7.85
CA PRO A 49 8.82 7.41 -9.14
C PRO A 49 9.40 5.99 -9.05
N ILE A 50 8.79 5.02 -9.74
CA ILE A 50 9.22 3.61 -9.74
C ILE A 50 10.64 3.48 -10.29
N SER A 51 10.96 4.25 -11.32
CA SER A 51 12.32 4.41 -11.84
C SER A 51 13.34 4.76 -10.74
N LYS A 52 13.01 5.65 -9.79
CA LYS A 52 13.90 6.02 -8.67
C LYS A 52 14.00 4.92 -7.61
N LEU A 53 12.93 4.18 -7.36
CA LEU A 53 12.91 3.08 -6.39
C LEU A 53 13.88 1.95 -6.76
N LYS A 54 14.03 1.66 -8.06
CA LYS A 54 14.87 0.56 -8.56
C LYS A 54 16.37 0.76 -8.31
N PHE A 55 16.82 2.01 -8.19
CA PHE A 55 18.25 2.35 -8.12
C PHE A 55 18.68 3.05 -6.82
N GLY A 56 17.73 3.51 -6.00
CA GLY A 56 18.01 4.26 -4.78
C GLY A 56 17.74 3.50 -3.48
N LYS A 57 18.34 3.97 -2.39
CA LYS A 57 17.79 3.76 -1.05
C LYS A 57 16.63 4.72 -0.87
N VAL A 58 15.40 4.23 -0.88
CA VAL A 58 14.24 5.08 -0.57
C VAL A 58 13.88 4.89 0.90
N VAL A 59 13.95 5.99 1.64
CA VAL A 59 13.67 6.06 3.08
C VAL A 59 12.25 6.56 3.27
N GLY A 60 11.43 5.78 3.98
CA GLY A 60 10.13 6.20 4.49
C GLY A 60 8.94 5.39 3.97
N GLY A 61 7.77 5.68 4.55
CA GLY A 61 6.66 4.75 4.65
C GLY A 61 6.63 4.06 6.01
N THR A 62 5.73 3.10 6.19
CA THR A 62 5.50 2.42 7.46
C THR A 62 6.15 1.03 7.46
N PRO A 63 7.27 0.78 8.18
CA PRO A 63 8.10 -0.43 8.05
C PRO A 63 7.36 -1.78 8.14
N LYS A 64 6.30 -1.86 8.93
CA LYS A 64 5.48 -3.08 9.08
C LYS A 64 4.72 -3.51 7.81
N TYR A 65 4.62 -2.63 6.82
CA TYR A 65 4.01 -2.92 5.52
C TYR A 65 5.06 -3.19 4.43
N TYR A 66 6.36 -3.16 4.76
CA TYR A 66 7.40 -3.38 3.76
C TYR A 66 7.47 -4.84 3.35
N LEU A 67 7.97 -5.06 2.14
CA LEU A 67 8.37 -6.38 1.69
C LEU A 67 9.52 -6.89 2.58
N PRO A 68 9.51 -8.17 3.00
CA PRO A 68 10.55 -8.72 3.88
C PRO A 68 11.98 -8.52 3.35
N GLU A 69 12.15 -8.62 2.04
CA GLU A 69 13.43 -8.43 1.37
C GLU A 69 13.90 -6.96 1.31
N GLU A 70 13.00 -5.98 1.45
CA GLU A 70 13.37 -4.56 1.55
C GLU A 70 14.07 -4.28 2.88
N ILE A 71 13.63 -4.95 3.95
CA ILE A 71 14.21 -4.84 5.29
C ILE A 71 15.64 -5.38 5.29
N ASN A 72 15.86 -6.52 4.61
CA ASN A 72 17.15 -7.21 4.59
C ASN A 72 18.16 -6.56 3.64
N ASN A 73 17.72 -6.09 2.46
CA ASN A 73 18.62 -5.62 1.41
C ASN A 73 18.65 -4.10 1.22
N SER A 74 17.83 -3.34 1.98
CA SER A 74 17.70 -1.87 1.83
C SER A 74 17.42 -1.41 0.39
N LYS A 75 16.80 -2.28 -0.42
CA LYS A 75 16.45 -2.03 -1.82
C LYS A 75 14.95 -2.13 -1.97
N ARG A 76 14.32 -1.16 -2.65
CA ARG A 76 12.91 -1.19 -3.01
C ARG A 76 12.70 -1.81 -4.39
N TYR A 77 11.68 -2.65 -4.53
CA TYR A 77 11.45 -3.46 -5.74
C TYR A 77 10.51 -2.81 -6.77
N GLY A 78 10.47 -1.48 -6.83
CA GLY A 78 9.61 -0.75 -7.77
C GLY A 78 8.14 -0.78 -7.38
N GLY A 79 7.21 -0.85 -8.35
CA GLY A 79 5.77 -0.76 -8.07
C GLY A 79 5.16 -1.96 -7.34
N VAL A 80 5.88 -3.08 -7.21
CA VAL A 80 5.38 -4.29 -6.52
C VAL A 80 5.23 -4.09 -5.01
N ILE A 81 5.90 -3.07 -4.45
CA ILE A 81 5.86 -2.74 -3.02
C ILE A 81 4.42 -2.39 -2.56
N ASP A 82 3.66 -1.73 -3.43
CA ASP A 82 2.29 -1.34 -3.12
C ASP A 82 1.32 -2.51 -3.26
N ILE A 83 1.64 -3.48 -4.13
CA ILE A 83 0.87 -4.74 -4.26
C ILE A 83 0.98 -5.52 -2.95
N TRP A 84 2.21 -5.70 -2.45
CA TRP A 84 2.44 -6.36 -1.16
C TRP A 84 1.74 -5.65 -0.01
N SER A 85 1.86 -4.32 0.05
CA SER A 85 1.19 -3.51 1.08
C SER A 85 -0.33 -3.67 1.03
N LEU A 86 -0.91 -3.74 -0.18
CA LEU A 86 -2.35 -3.98 -0.36
C LEU A 86 -2.75 -5.39 0.07
N ASP A 87 -1.93 -6.40 -0.21
CA ASP A 87 -2.16 -7.79 0.22
C ASP A 87 -2.21 -7.89 1.75
N LEU A 88 -1.31 -7.19 2.45
CA LEU A 88 -1.35 -7.10 3.91
C LEU A 88 -2.64 -6.45 4.42
N VAL A 89 -3.09 -5.36 3.79
CA VAL A 89 -4.36 -4.72 4.13
C VAL A 89 -5.54 -5.69 3.91
N MET A 90 -5.56 -6.41 2.78
CA MET A 90 -6.58 -7.42 2.47
C MET A 90 -6.59 -8.53 3.51
N TYR A 91 -5.42 -9.07 3.85
CA TYR A 91 -5.27 -10.13 4.83
C TYR A 91 -5.77 -9.71 6.21
N ILE A 92 -5.41 -8.50 6.68
CA ILE A 92 -5.85 -7.98 7.97
C ILE A 92 -7.38 -7.83 8.01
N LEU A 93 -7.98 -7.28 6.95
CA LEU A 93 -9.44 -7.11 6.85
C LEU A 93 -10.18 -8.45 6.82
N ALA A 94 -9.62 -9.47 6.16
CA ALA A 94 -10.23 -10.79 6.04
C ALA A 94 -10.16 -11.63 7.33
N THR A 95 -9.26 -11.30 8.26
CA THR A 95 -8.95 -12.16 9.42
C THR A 95 -9.37 -11.58 10.78
N GLU A 96 -10.00 -10.39 10.82
CA GLU A 96 -10.49 -9.69 12.03
C GLU A 96 -9.48 -9.58 13.20
N ASN A 97 -8.20 -9.73 12.89
CA ASN A 97 -7.05 -9.43 13.72
C ASN A 97 -7.08 -9.90 15.20
N LYS A 98 -7.14 -11.22 15.45
CA LYS A 98 -6.65 -11.80 16.72
C LYS A 98 -5.17 -12.19 16.69
N THR A 99 -4.55 -12.32 15.51
CA THR A 99 -3.23 -12.95 15.37
C THR A 99 -2.09 -11.98 15.01
N THR A 100 -2.36 -10.76 14.52
CA THR A 100 -1.29 -9.81 14.10
C THR A 100 -0.95 -8.73 15.12
N GLN A 101 -1.47 -8.79 16.36
CA GLN A 101 -1.01 -7.92 17.45
C GLN A 101 0.51 -8.02 17.70
N GLY A 102 1.16 -9.13 17.33
CA GLY A 102 2.63 -9.26 17.40
C GLY A 102 3.40 -8.67 16.19
N ILE A 103 2.72 -8.32 15.10
CA ILE A 103 3.34 -7.75 13.87
C ILE A 103 3.08 -6.24 13.78
N LEU A 104 2.04 -5.74 14.45
CA LEU A 104 1.62 -4.33 14.40
C LEU A 104 1.93 -3.53 15.68
N ALA A 105 2.48 -4.16 16.73
CA ALA A 105 2.92 -3.55 17.99
C ALA A 105 4.41 -3.18 17.97
#